data_AF-A0A7I4Y8C1-F1
#
_entry.id   AF-A0A7I4Y8C1-F1
#
_cell.length_a   1.000
_cell.length_b   1.000
_cell.length_c   1.000
_cell.angle_alpha   90.00
_cell.angle_beta   90.00
_cell.angle_gamma   90.00
#
_symmetry.space_group_name_H-M   'P 1'
#
loop_
_entity.id
_entity.type
_entity.pdbx_description
1 polymer ?
#
loop_
_entity_poly.entity_id
_entity_poly.type
_entity_poly.pdbx_seq_one_letter_code
_entity_poly.pdbx_strand_id
1 'polypeptide(L)'
;MVIYWFMLFVLVCPVLHMELFVGQWCQSGIVKTMRSYGKGFEFIGIIIMILLFFRAAVGIHYSYPIAKHIFNLIDEPEATVTCTLNTTSLKFARYCVSLVNDMKCKKDKGSGFIYYGTRCTDNTNQIITVTSIAGFYAEGLRSIEPPTEYDVQRLLYIFVICLVIVAIGVTRFTVVRYVVAIVFAFYSVIFLAMVIPFFSMSDSISSMMHSLLIATTPESLFEFKTYFYALLHAIKSGGLGLSAFLCASSFRSRGANSFLMTYMTILVNVLFGLISVFYFLCIINAANHNVPMFSKHSDGVEGFDFIFGTLTEIFIAREKSVAWLILYNFAVYLTSVSAFCGCLISLYGFVRDHAQNDRRLWMSFTTVIYALAIFVYSSLGGWVETAEEWRRISRHMFTMSIYIIVASMVVVFIHIYGAREYIIDLCEVFVLEEGQSPVRSATNSWQFAVFNVVPFLYLIIQANVMPATLRQHSRLENVWSDSLTKVVINALGIIVVISFGWRLYNNVKDDKGLSSFFTITPEHISYKRISSGWKTSRKSKDAEDT
;
A
#
# COMPACT_ATOMS: atom_id res chain seq x y z
N MET A 1 -5.57 5.92 -18.54
CA MET A 1 -6.41 4.75 -18.16
C MET A 1 -6.13 3.51 -19.00
N VAL A 2 -6.15 3.60 -20.34
CA VAL A 2 -5.89 2.43 -21.22
C VAL A 2 -4.57 1.72 -20.91
N ILE A 3 -3.46 2.48 -20.81
CA ILE A 3 -2.15 1.90 -20.45
C ILE A 3 -2.18 1.26 -19.05
N TYR A 4 -2.85 1.88 -18.09
CA TYR A 4 -2.99 1.32 -16.74
C TYR A 4 -3.73 -0.03 -16.75
N TRP A 5 -4.84 -0.14 -17.48
CA TRP A 5 -5.55 -1.42 -17.63
C TRP A 5 -4.70 -2.46 -18.35
N PHE A 6 -3.98 -2.06 -19.40
CA PHE A 6 -3.03 -2.95 -20.07
C PHE A 6 -1.98 -3.49 -19.09
N MET A 7 -1.32 -2.63 -18.31
CA MET A 7 -0.35 -3.05 -17.30
C MET A 7 -0.98 -3.95 -16.22
N LEU A 8 -2.20 -3.63 -15.79
CA LEU A 8 -2.89 -4.37 -14.75
C LEU A 8 -3.30 -5.78 -15.20
N PHE A 9 -3.89 -5.93 -16.38
CA PHE A 9 -4.34 -7.23 -16.88
C PHE A 9 -3.21 -8.07 -17.47
N VAL A 10 -2.23 -7.46 -18.14
CA VAL A 10 -1.15 -8.22 -18.79
C VAL A 10 -0.05 -8.57 -17.80
N LEU A 11 0.35 -7.66 -16.90
CA LEU A 11 1.50 -7.89 -16.02
C LEU A 11 1.09 -8.23 -14.60
N VAL A 12 0.16 -7.47 -14.01
CA VAL A 12 -0.18 -7.64 -12.59
C VAL A 12 -1.08 -8.86 -12.37
N CYS A 13 -2.02 -9.14 -13.26
CA CYS A 13 -2.94 -10.27 -13.14
C CYS A 13 -2.22 -11.63 -13.08
N PRO A 14 -1.29 -11.97 -13.99
CA PRO A 14 -0.60 -13.26 -13.92
C PRO A 14 0.21 -13.43 -12.62
N VAL A 15 0.87 -12.35 -12.17
CA VAL A 15 1.68 -12.39 -10.94
C VAL A 15 0.80 -12.51 -9.69
N LEU A 16 -0.33 -11.80 -9.64
CA LEU A 16 -1.28 -11.91 -8.53
C LEU A 16 -1.93 -13.30 -8.50
N HIS A 17 -2.25 -13.85 -9.67
CA HIS A 17 -2.72 -15.23 -9.80
C HIS A 17 -1.68 -16.22 -9.27
N MET A 18 -0.41 -16.06 -9.65
CA MET A 18 0.68 -16.89 -9.14
C MET A 18 0.76 -16.84 -7.62
N GLU A 19 0.75 -15.66 -6.99
CA GLU A 19 0.78 -15.53 -5.53
C GLU A 19 -0.41 -16.24 -4.85
N LEU A 20 -1.62 -16.04 -5.38
CA LEU A 20 -2.84 -16.66 -4.84
C LEU A 20 -2.82 -18.18 -5.01
N PHE A 21 -2.45 -18.67 -6.20
CA PHE A 21 -2.38 -20.08 -6.51
C PHE A 21 -1.33 -20.79 -5.65
N VAL A 22 -0.10 -20.26 -5.55
CA VAL A 22 0.98 -20.87 -4.75
C VAL A 22 0.57 -20.96 -3.29
N GLY A 23 -0.02 -19.91 -2.72
CA GLY A 23 -0.51 -19.94 -1.34
C GLY A 23 -1.59 -21.00 -1.14
N GLN A 24 -2.56 -21.09 -2.07
CA GLN A 24 -3.63 -22.08 -2.03
C GLN A 24 -3.12 -23.52 -2.20
N TRP A 25 -2.16 -23.73 -3.10
CA TRP A 25 -1.57 -25.02 -3.40
C TRP A 25 -0.79 -25.54 -2.19
N CYS A 26 0.16 -24.75 -1.70
CA CYS A 26 1.05 -25.14 -0.62
C CYS A 26 0.36 -25.18 0.76
N GLN A 27 -0.79 -24.52 0.93
CA GLN A 27 -1.54 -24.41 2.20
C GLN A 27 -0.65 -24.07 3.41
N SER A 28 0.38 -23.27 3.17
CA SER A 28 1.36 -22.83 4.16
C SER A 28 1.52 -21.30 4.09
N GLY A 29 1.98 -20.70 5.18
CA GLY A 29 2.37 -19.31 5.24
C GLY A 29 3.64 -19.05 4.43
N ILE A 30 3.96 -17.78 4.21
CA ILE A 30 5.02 -17.36 3.28
C ILE A 30 6.40 -17.97 3.59
N VAL A 31 6.79 -18.04 4.86
CA VAL A 31 8.10 -18.57 5.28
C VAL A 31 8.25 -20.04 4.92
N LYS A 32 7.27 -20.87 5.30
CA LYS A 32 7.28 -22.30 5.01
C LYS A 32 7.07 -22.56 3.51
N THR A 33 6.24 -21.77 2.84
CA THR A 33 6.09 -21.82 1.38
C THR A 33 7.45 -21.63 0.73
N MET A 34 8.17 -20.54 1.02
CA MET A 34 9.50 -20.30 0.45
C MET A 34 10.49 -21.43 0.76
N ARG A 35 10.53 -21.90 2.01
CA ARG A 35 11.34 -23.05 2.42
C ARG A 35 11.02 -24.30 1.61
N SER A 36 9.74 -24.53 1.28
CA SER A 36 9.32 -25.74 0.56
C SER A 36 9.91 -25.82 -0.85
N TYR A 37 10.06 -24.67 -1.53
CA TYR A 37 10.73 -24.54 -2.82
C TYR A 37 12.26 -24.58 -2.72
N GLY A 38 12.82 -24.30 -1.54
CA GLY A 38 14.24 -24.45 -1.23
C GLY A 38 14.57 -23.84 0.12
N LYS A 39 15.41 -24.51 0.93
CA LYS A 39 15.78 -24.03 2.27
C LYS A 39 16.43 -22.64 2.23
N GLY A 40 17.12 -22.30 1.14
CA GLY A 40 17.74 -20.98 0.95
C GLY A 40 16.78 -19.83 0.71
N PHE A 41 15.55 -20.11 0.26
CA PHE A 41 14.56 -19.08 0.02
C PHE A 41 13.78 -18.70 1.26
N GLU A 42 13.90 -19.44 2.36
CA GLU A 42 13.19 -19.15 3.61
C GLU A 42 13.45 -17.71 4.11
N PHE A 43 14.67 -17.21 3.93
CA PHE A 43 15.04 -15.83 4.22
C PHE A 43 14.16 -14.80 3.48
N ILE A 44 13.81 -15.05 2.21
CA ILE A 44 12.91 -14.19 1.43
C ILE A 44 11.56 -14.09 2.13
N GLY A 45 11.03 -15.22 2.62
CA GLY A 45 9.78 -15.24 3.38
C GLY A 45 9.84 -14.42 4.67
N ILE A 46 10.97 -14.44 5.37
CA ILE A 46 11.19 -13.63 6.58
C ILE A 46 11.23 -12.13 6.24
N ILE A 47 11.94 -11.74 5.17
CA ILE A 47 11.97 -10.33 4.72
C ILE A 47 10.56 -9.84 4.41
N ILE A 48 9.76 -10.65 3.71
CA ILE A 48 8.38 -10.30 3.36
C ILE A 48 7.54 -10.06 4.62
N MET A 49 7.68 -10.92 5.64
CA MET A 49 6.99 -10.71 6.92
C MET A 49 7.42 -9.41 7.62
N ILE A 50 8.71 -9.08 7.59
CA ILE A 50 9.24 -7.83 8.14
C ILE A 50 8.68 -6.61 7.38
N LEU A 51 8.55 -6.68 6.06
CA LEU A 51 7.98 -5.59 5.26
C LEU A 51 6.48 -5.41 5.47
N LEU A 52 5.75 -6.51 5.67
CA LEU A 52 4.37 -6.45 6.12
C LEU A 52 4.28 -5.70 7.46
N PHE A 53 5.15 -6.03 8.41
CA PHE A 53 5.24 -5.32 9.69
C PHE A 53 5.44 -3.81 9.50
N PHE A 54 6.42 -3.40 8.68
CA PHE A 54 6.65 -1.98 8.41
C PHE A 54 5.45 -1.31 7.75
N ARG A 55 4.78 -1.98 6.81
CA ARG A 55 3.56 -1.43 6.19
C ARG A 55 2.45 -1.20 7.21
N ALA A 56 2.22 -2.14 8.11
CA ALA A 56 1.21 -1.99 9.15
C ALA A 56 1.55 -0.85 10.11
N ALA A 57 2.81 -0.76 10.56
CA ALA A 57 3.26 0.34 11.40
C ALA A 57 3.05 1.70 10.71
N VAL A 58 3.45 1.82 9.44
CA VAL A 58 3.23 3.02 8.64
C VAL A 58 1.75 3.35 8.49
N GLY A 59 0.88 2.36 8.27
CA GLY A 59 -0.57 2.54 8.21
C GLY A 59 -1.16 3.08 9.52
N ILE A 60 -0.72 2.54 10.66
CA ILE A 60 -1.13 3.00 12.00
C ILE A 60 -0.68 4.45 12.22
N HIS A 61 0.55 4.81 11.83
CA HIS A 61 1.02 6.20 11.91
C HIS A 61 0.20 7.16 11.05
N TYR A 62 -0.20 6.77 9.85
CA TYR A 62 -1.06 7.59 9.00
C TYR A 62 -2.48 7.71 9.54
N SER A 63 -2.97 6.72 10.29
CA SER A 63 -4.32 6.77 10.86
C SER A 63 -4.50 7.84 11.94
N TYR A 64 -3.43 8.23 12.66
CA TYR A 64 -3.52 9.26 13.70
C TYR A 64 -3.92 10.65 13.19
N PRO A 65 -3.22 11.27 12.22
CA PRO A 65 -3.60 12.59 11.73
C PRO A 65 -4.99 12.57 11.06
N ILE A 66 -5.42 11.43 10.51
CA ILE A 66 -6.78 11.25 9.99
C ILE A 66 -7.80 11.29 11.13
N ALA A 67 -7.54 10.58 12.23
CA ALA A 67 -8.39 10.62 13.41
C ALA A 67 -8.45 12.03 14.00
N LYS A 68 -7.30 12.71 14.16
CA LYS A 68 -7.23 14.11 14.61
C LYS A 68 -8.06 15.03 13.72
N HIS A 69 -7.97 14.86 12.39
CA HIS A 69 -8.80 15.62 11.45
C HIS A 69 -10.29 15.37 11.64
N ILE A 70 -10.72 14.11 11.80
CA ILE A 70 -12.12 13.76 12.05
C ILE A 70 -12.63 14.42 13.33
N PHE A 71 -11.86 14.40 14.42
CA PHE A 71 -12.24 15.09 15.66
C PHE A 71 -12.35 16.60 15.47
N ASN A 72 -11.38 17.23 14.80
CA ASN A 72 -11.43 18.66 14.48
C ASN A 72 -12.68 19.05 13.65
N LEU A 73 -13.12 18.18 12.73
CA LEU A 73 -14.35 18.38 11.95
C LEU A 73 -15.63 18.23 12.77
N ILE A 74 -15.61 17.40 13.82
CA ILE A 74 -16.74 17.22 14.73
C ILE A 74 -16.87 18.42 15.67
N ASP A 75 -15.73 18.93 16.16
CA ASP A 75 -15.69 20.01 17.15
C ASP A 75 -15.99 21.38 16.51
N GLU A 76 -15.16 21.81 15.54
CA GLU A 76 -15.26 23.13 14.92
C GLU A 76 -14.91 23.09 13.41
N PRO A 77 -15.83 22.66 12.53
CA PRO A 77 -15.53 22.48 11.10
C PRO A 77 -15.13 23.79 10.42
N GLU A 78 -15.77 24.91 10.72
CA GLU A 78 -15.44 26.21 10.11
C GLU A 78 -14.05 26.73 10.52
N ALA A 79 -13.57 26.41 11.72
CA ALA A 79 -12.24 26.82 12.18
C ALA A 79 -11.12 26.12 11.39
N THR A 80 -11.39 24.95 10.79
CA THR A 80 -10.38 24.19 10.02
C THR A 80 -9.99 24.84 8.70
N VAL A 81 -10.84 25.71 8.14
CA VAL A 81 -10.71 26.23 6.77
C VAL A 81 -10.85 27.75 6.68
N THR A 82 -10.99 28.46 7.80
CA THR A 82 -11.09 29.92 7.85
C THR A 82 -9.80 30.54 8.38
N CYS A 83 -9.43 31.70 7.82
CA CYS A 83 -8.30 32.49 8.32
C CYS A 83 -8.67 33.38 9.52
N THR A 84 -9.87 33.24 10.09
CA THR A 84 -10.39 34.06 11.19
C THR A 84 -10.23 33.33 12.52
N LEU A 85 -9.06 33.49 13.17
CA LEU A 85 -8.74 33.23 14.60
C LEU A 85 -9.11 31.86 15.20
N ASN A 86 -8.11 31.08 15.66
CA ASN A 86 -7.83 30.84 17.11
C ASN A 86 -6.69 29.82 17.39
N THR A 87 -6.00 29.26 16.39
CA THR A 87 -4.89 28.32 16.62
C THR A 87 -3.53 29.01 16.49
N THR A 88 -3.04 29.48 17.65
CA THR A 88 -1.63 29.52 18.11
C THR A 88 -0.52 30.19 17.28
N SER A 89 -0.74 30.60 16.03
CA SER A 89 0.27 31.33 15.25
C SER A 89 -0.25 32.69 14.75
N LEU A 90 -0.42 33.60 15.72
CA LEU A 90 -0.70 35.04 15.52
C LEU A 90 0.21 35.75 14.50
N LYS A 91 1.36 35.15 14.13
CA LYS A 91 2.29 35.66 13.11
C LYS A 91 1.80 35.49 11.66
N PHE A 92 0.85 34.60 11.38
CA PHE A 92 0.58 34.16 9.99
C PHE A 92 -0.82 34.50 9.45
N ALA A 93 -1.74 34.98 10.29
CA ALA A 93 -3.05 35.49 9.84
C ALA A 93 -2.96 36.63 8.80
N ARG A 94 -1.80 37.30 8.70
CA ARG A 94 -1.54 38.37 7.72
C ARG A 94 -1.32 37.87 6.29
N TYR A 95 -1.01 36.58 6.10
CA TYR A 95 -0.69 35.97 4.80
C TYR A 95 -1.43 34.64 4.62
N CYS A 96 -2.75 34.64 4.86
CA CYS A 96 -3.60 33.47 4.70
C CYS A 96 -4.63 33.73 3.61
N VAL A 97 -4.78 32.77 2.69
CA VAL A 97 -5.85 32.71 1.69
C VAL A 97 -6.75 31.51 2.00
N SER A 98 -8.05 31.74 1.96
CA SER A 98 -9.09 30.73 2.20
C SER A 98 -10.23 30.93 1.21
N LEU A 99 -10.60 29.87 0.50
CA LEU A 99 -11.74 29.82 -0.42
C LEU A 99 -13.06 30.13 0.29
N VAL A 100 -13.20 29.69 1.55
CA VAL A 100 -14.39 29.95 2.38
C VAL A 100 -14.50 31.45 2.66
N ASN A 101 -13.39 32.07 3.03
CA ASN A 101 -13.37 33.50 3.31
C ASN A 101 -13.53 34.34 2.04
N ASP A 102 -12.97 33.91 0.91
CA ASP A 102 -13.17 34.54 -0.39
C ASP A 102 -14.64 34.52 -0.80
N MET A 103 -15.33 33.39 -0.61
CA MET A 103 -16.76 33.30 -0.91
C MET A 103 -17.61 34.17 0.04
N LYS A 104 -17.27 34.24 1.34
CA LYS A 104 -17.90 35.18 2.28
C LYS A 104 -17.68 36.64 1.81
N CYS A 105 -16.46 37.04 1.44
CA CYS A 105 -16.18 38.37 0.90
C CYS A 105 -16.93 38.68 -0.39
N LYS A 106 -17.00 37.74 -1.34
CA LYS A 106 -17.76 37.94 -2.58
C LYS A 106 -19.25 38.12 -2.33
N LYS A 107 -19.81 37.40 -1.36
CA LYS A 107 -21.21 37.51 -0.93
C LYS A 107 -21.49 38.86 -0.26
N ASP A 108 -20.56 39.34 0.58
CA ASP A 108 -20.75 40.55 1.39
C ASP A 108 -20.38 41.86 0.67
N LYS A 109 -19.41 41.84 -0.25
CA LYS A 109 -18.84 43.04 -0.91
C LYS A 109 -18.97 43.04 -2.43
N GLY A 110 -19.31 41.92 -3.06
CA GLY A 110 -19.47 41.79 -4.51
C GLY A 110 -18.37 40.97 -5.18
N SER A 111 -18.58 40.57 -6.44
CA SER A 111 -17.78 39.56 -7.16
C SER A 111 -16.31 39.92 -7.40
N GLY A 112 -15.94 41.20 -7.30
CA GLY A 112 -14.56 41.68 -7.48
C GLY A 112 -13.70 41.64 -6.21
N PHE A 113 -14.27 41.29 -5.05
CA PHE A 113 -13.55 41.29 -3.78
C PHE A 113 -13.02 39.89 -3.41
N ILE A 114 -11.83 39.87 -2.83
CA ILE A 114 -11.14 38.67 -2.31
C ILE A 114 -10.72 38.89 -0.86
N TYR A 115 -10.60 37.84 -0.05
CA TYR A 115 -10.17 37.94 1.33
C TYR A 115 -8.65 37.87 1.44
N TYR A 116 -8.04 38.91 2.01
CA TYR A 116 -6.60 38.97 2.25
C TYR A 116 -6.26 39.61 3.59
N GLY A 117 -5.38 38.97 4.36
CA GLY A 117 -4.76 39.56 5.55
C GLY A 117 -5.73 40.14 6.58
N THR A 118 -6.93 39.54 6.71
CA THR A 118 -8.09 39.93 7.56
C THR A 118 -9.12 40.90 6.97
N ARG A 119 -9.01 41.30 5.70
CA ARG A 119 -9.97 42.22 5.05
C ARG A 119 -10.36 41.76 3.64
N CYS A 120 -11.53 42.16 3.17
CA CYS A 120 -11.88 42.01 1.75
C CYS A 120 -11.20 43.12 0.94
N THR A 121 -10.38 42.77 -0.05
CA THR A 121 -9.66 43.69 -0.95
C THR A 121 -10.13 43.51 -2.40
N ASP A 122 -10.00 44.53 -3.22
CA ASP A 122 -10.42 44.57 -4.63
C ASP A 122 -9.28 44.24 -5.61
N ASN A 123 -8.07 43.98 -5.12
CA ASN A 123 -6.85 44.00 -5.92
C ASN A 123 -6.21 42.61 -6.05
N THR A 124 -6.38 41.97 -7.22
CA THR A 124 -5.91 40.61 -7.52
C THR A 124 -4.40 40.50 -7.78
N ASN A 125 -3.69 41.63 -7.88
CA ASN A 125 -2.30 41.67 -8.37
C ASN A 125 -1.21 41.52 -7.29
N GLN A 126 -1.57 41.38 -6.01
CA GLN A 126 -0.60 41.29 -4.90
C GLN A 126 -0.29 39.86 -4.41
N ILE A 127 -0.85 38.82 -5.03
CA ILE A 127 -0.74 37.44 -4.53
C ILE A 127 0.32 36.69 -5.32
N ILE A 128 1.60 36.88 -4.97
CA ILE A 128 2.70 36.17 -5.65
C ILE A 128 3.29 35.04 -4.79
N THR A 129 3.15 35.08 -3.45
CA THR A 129 3.60 33.98 -2.57
C THR A 129 2.82 33.96 -1.27
N VAL A 130 1.62 33.36 -1.27
CA VAL A 130 0.80 33.23 -0.06
C VAL A 130 0.43 31.75 0.11
N THR A 131 0.65 31.21 1.30
CA THR A 131 0.35 29.82 1.64
C THR A 131 -1.15 29.67 1.91
N SER A 132 -1.77 28.64 1.32
CA SER A 132 -3.19 28.36 1.50
C SER A 132 -3.47 27.84 2.90
N ILE A 133 -4.64 28.16 3.46
CA ILE A 133 -5.09 27.60 4.74
C ILE A 133 -5.12 26.06 4.70
N ALA A 134 -5.42 25.48 3.53
CA ALA A 134 -5.36 24.05 3.27
C ALA A 134 -3.96 23.45 3.52
N GLY A 135 -2.91 24.11 3.01
CA GLY A 135 -1.52 23.67 3.23
C GLY A 135 -1.12 23.78 4.69
N PHE A 136 -1.47 24.89 5.34
CA PHE A 136 -1.19 25.10 6.76
C PHE A 136 -1.93 24.14 7.68
N TYR A 137 -3.20 23.88 7.42
CA TYR A 137 -3.99 22.94 8.19
C TYR A 137 -3.44 21.52 8.07
N ALA A 138 -3.08 21.11 6.85
CA ALA A 138 -2.45 19.81 6.63
C ALA A 138 -1.08 19.69 7.32
N GLU A 139 -0.29 20.77 7.36
CA GLU A 139 0.94 20.85 8.15
C GLU A 139 0.66 20.81 9.66
N GLY A 140 -0.37 21.51 10.14
CA GLY A 140 -0.84 21.52 11.54
C GLY A 140 -1.36 20.17 12.05
N LEU A 141 -1.87 19.32 11.14
CA LEU A 141 -2.21 17.94 11.45
C LEU A 141 -0.97 17.06 11.68
N ARG A 142 0.17 17.43 11.09
CA ARG A 142 1.45 16.71 11.21
C ARG A 142 2.32 17.27 12.34
N SER A 143 2.27 18.58 12.57
CA SER A 143 3.04 19.28 13.58
C SER A 143 2.45 19.10 14.99
N ILE A 144 3.32 19.29 15.98
CA ILE A 144 3.01 19.14 17.39
C ILE A 144 3.05 20.55 18.00
N GLU A 145 1.90 21.03 18.48
CA GLU A 145 1.79 22.30 19.18
C GLU A 145 1.18 22.08 20.57
N PRO A 146 1.81 22.57 21.67
CA PRO A 146 3.12 23.22 21.73
C PRO A 146 4.27 22.23 21.42
N PRO A 147 5.48 22.71 21.04
CA PRO A 147 6.62 21.86 20.76
C PRO A 147 7.14 21.21 22.06
N THR A 148 6.48 20.13 22.48
CA THR A 148 7.07 19.17 23.42
C THR A 148 8.02 18.26 22.64
N GLU A 149 9.09 17.78 23.26
CA GLU A 149 10.04 16.84 22.61
C GLU A 149 9.36 15.55 22.11
N TYR A 150 8.14 15.25 22.59
CA TYR A 150 7.45 14.00 22.36
C TYR A 150 5.91 14.15 22.24
N ASP A 151 5.29 13.49 21.25
CA ASP A 151 3.83 13.50 21.00
C ASP A 151 3.10 12.43 21.85
N VAL A 152 2.70 12.80 23.07
CA VAL A 152 2.00 11.90 24.00
C VAL A 152 0.63 11.46 23.47
N GLN A 153 -0.10 12.35 22.79
CA GLN A 153 -1.43 12.04 22.24
C GLN A 153 -1.34 10.96 21.17
N ARG A 154 -0.37 11.08 20.26
CA ARG A 154 -0.09 10.04 19.26
C ARG A 154 0.33 8.73 19.91
N LEU A 155 1.18 8.75 20.93
CA LEU A 155 1.60 7.53 21.61
C LEU A 155 0.40 6.81 22.26
N LEU A 156 -0.47 7.56 22.94
CA LEU A 156 -1.69 7.01 23.55
C LEU A 156 -2.62 6.41 22.49
N TYR A 157 -2.81 7.11 21.37
CA TYR A 157 -3.58 6.61 20.24
C TYR A 157 -3.00 5.27 19.71
N ILE A 158 -1.69 5.22 19.49
CA ILE A 158 -1.03 4.00 18.99
C ILE A 158 -1.14 2.87 20.01
N PHE A 159 -1.02 3.16 21.31
CA PHE A 159 -1.24 2.19 22.38
C PHE A 159 -2.64 1.58 22.30
N VAL A 160 -3.68 2.40 22.16
CA VAL A 160 -5.07 1.93 22.02
C VAL A 160 -5.24 1.06 20.78
N ILE A 161 -4.68 1.45 19.63
CA ILE A 161 -4.73 0.64 18.40
C ILE A 161 -4.00 -0.69 18.59
N CYS A 162 -2.84 -0.70 19.25
CA CYS A 162 -2.11 -1.93 19.56
C CYS A 162 -2.94 -2.86 20.48
N LEU A 163 -3.65 -2.33 21.47
CA LEU A 163 -4.57 -3.13 22.29
C LEU A 163 -5.70 -3.75 21.47
N VAL A 164 -6.27 -3.00 20.53
CA VAL A 164 -7.29 -3.51 19.59
C VAL A 164 -6.70 -4.63 18.71
N ILE A 165 -5.47 -4.46 18.20
CA ILE A 165 -4.77 -5.49 17.43
C ILE A 165 -4.57 -6.76 18.25
N VAL A 166 -4.16 -6.64 19.52
CA VAL A 166 -4.00 -7.79 20.43
C VAL A 166 -5.34 -8.47 20.68
N ALA A 167 -6.39 -7.70 21.00
CA ALA A 167 -7.72 -8.23 21.23
C ALA A 167 -8.24 -9.02 20.02
N ILE A 168 -8.04 -8.49 18.80
CA ILE A 168 -8.42 -9.18 17.56
C ILE A 168 -7.51 -10.39 17.29
N GLY A 169 -6.19 -10.25 17.42
CA GLY A 169 -5.24 -11.31 17.05
C GLY A 169 -5.17 -12.49 18.02
N VAL A 170 -5.57 -12.32 19.28
CA VAL A 170 -5.72 -13.44 20.25
C VAL A 170 -6.93 -14.33 19.92
N THR A 171 -7.88 -13.82 19.15
CA THR A 171 -9.10 -14.57 18.82
C THR A 171 -8.82 -15.66 17.76
N ARG A 172 -9.87 -16.36 17.30
CA ARG A 172 -9.73 -17.35 16.23
C ARG A 172 -9.59 -16.64 14.88
N PHE A 173 -8.87 -17.27 13.94
CA PHE A 173 -8.74 -16.78 12.56
C PHE A 173 -10.08 -16.43 11.90
N THR A 174 -11.16 -17.15 12.23
CA THR A 174 -12.52 -16.86 11.75
C THR A 174 -12.97 -15.43 12.09
N VAL A 175 -12.63 -14.92 13.27
CA VAL A 175 -12.96 -13.55 13.69
C VAL A 175 -12.20 -12.54 12.85
N VAL A 176 -10.90 -12.75 12.59
CA VAL A 176 -10.11 -11.88 11.71
C VAL A 176 -10.71 -11.82 10.30
N ARG A 177 -11.18 -12.96 9.76
CA ARG A 177 -11.89 -12.99 8.47
C ARG A 177 -13.15 -12.14 8.49
N TYR A 178 -13.96 -12.24 9.55
CA TYR A 178 -15.16 -11.41 9.67
C TYR A 178 -14.81 -9.92 9.82
N VAL A 179 -13.80 -9.57 10.61
CA VAL A 179 -13.33 -8.18 10.75
C VAL A 179 -12.92 -7.61 9.39
N VAL A 180 -12.11 -8.34 8.61
CA VAL A 180 -11.69 -7.90 7.26
C VAL A 180 -12.91 -7.72 6.34
N ALA A 181 -13.84 -8.67 6.34
CA ALA A 181 -15.05 -8.59 5.53
C ALA A 181 -15.95 -7.40 5.93
N ILE A 182 -16.12 -7.18 7.23
CA ILE A 182 -16.92 -6.07 7.78
C ILE A 182 -16.27 -4.73 7.42
N VAL A 183 -14.96 -4.58 7.64
CA VAL A 183 -14.23 -3.35 7.29
C VAL A 183 -14.33 -3.07 5.79
N PHE A 184 -14.17 -4.09 4.95
CA PHE A 184 -14.32 -3.95 3.50
C PHE A 184 -15.75 -3.58 3.09
N ALA A 185 -16.77 -4.18 3.70
CA ALA A 185 -18.17 -3.86 3.44
C ALA A 185 -18.52 -2.43 3.85
N PHE A 186 -18.12 -1.99 5.05
CA PHE A 186 -18.32 -0.62 5.51
C PHE A 186 -17.59 0.38 4.62
N TYR A 187 -16.32 0.12 4.28
CA TYR A 187 -15.57 0.95 3.34
C TYR A 187 -16.30 1.05 2.00
N SER A 188 -16.76 -0.07 1.43
CA SER A 188 -17.43 -0.11 0.14
C SER A 188 -18.74 0.67 0.16
N VAL A 189 -19.56 0.50 1.21
CA VAL A 189 -20.84 1.21 1.35
C VAL A 189 -20.62 2.71 1.47
N ILE A 190 -19.71 3.14 2.35
CA ILE A 190 -19.40 4.57 2.51
C ILE A 190 -18.83 5.13 1.21
N PHE A 191 -17.85 4.45 0.62
CA PHE A 191 -17.20 4.90 -0.59
C PHE A 191 -18.18 5.03 -1.76
N LEU A 192 -19.13 4.11 -1.93
CA LEU A 192 -20.17 4.21 -2.96
C LEU A 192 -21.20 5.30 -2.63
N ALA A 193 -21.57 5.48 -1.36
CA ALA A 193 -22.48 6.55 -0.95
C ALA A 193 -21.91 7.96 -1.25
N MET A 194 -20.58 8.10 -1.23
CA MET A 194 -19.92 9.37 -1.57
C MET A 194 -20.18 9.85 -3.01
N VAL A 195 -20.68 9.00 -3.93
CA VAL A 195 -21.09 9.45 -5.26
C VAL A 195 -22.11 10.58 -5.18
N ILE A 196 -23.02 10.54 -4.20
CA ILE A 196 -24.11 11.52 -4.04
C ILE A 196 -23.57 12.94 -3.80
N PRO A 197 -22.77 13.21 -2.74
CA PRO A 197 -22.24 14.54 -2.51
C PRO A 197 -21.32 15.01 -3.65
N PHE A 198 -20.47 14.13 -4.21
CA PHE A 198 -19.58 14.51 -5.32
C PHE A 198 -20.34 14.85 -6.60
N PHE A 199 -21.41 14.13 -6.93
CA PHE A 199 -22.25 14.46 -8.07
C PHE A 199 -22.93 15.83 -7.86
N SER A 200 -23.41 16.09 -6.64
CA SER A 200 -24.02 17.38 -6.29
C SER A 200 -23.05 18.57 -6.27
N MET A 201 -21.74 18.31 -6.32
CA MET A 201 -20.69 19.34 -6.45
C MET A 201 -20.37 19.67 -7.89
N SER A 202 -20.67 18.75 -8.81
CA SER A 202 -20.47 18.96 -10.23
C SER A 202 -21.66 19.70 -10.82
N ASP A 203 -21.41 20.86 -11.42
CA ASP A 203 -22.47 21.67 -12.03
C ASP A 203 -23.07 20.96 -13.28
N SER A 204 -22.31 20.07 -13.94
CA SER A 204 -22.82 19.20 -15.01
C SER A 204 -21.87 18.03 -15.35
N ILE A 205 -22.43 16.90 -15.83
CA ILE A 205 -21.65 15.78 -16.39
C ILE A 205 -20.81 16.24 -17.59
N SER A 206 -21.32 17.17 -18.40
CA SER A 206 -20.61 17.68 -19.58
C SER A 206 -19.32 18.42 -19.19
N SER A 207 -19.33 19.20 -18.10
CA SER A 207 -18.10 19.86 -17.61
C SER A 207 -17.04 18.86 -17.16
N MET A 208 -17.47 17.77 -16.51
CA MET A 208 -16.56 16.69 -16.10
C MET A 208 -15.95 15.96 -17.29
N MET A 209 -16.78 15.62 -18.30
CA MET A 209 -16.30 15.00 -19.53
C MET A 209 -15.36 15.91 -20.30
N HIS A 210 -15.65 17.22 -20.32
CA HIS A 210 -14.75 18.21 -20.90
C HIS A 210 -13.41 18.28 -20.15
N SER A 211 -13.42 18.27 -18.81
CA SER A 211 -12.20 18.24 -17.99
C SER A 211 -11.38 16.97 -18.22
N LEU A 212 -12.05 15.82 -18.36
CA LEU A 212 -11.40 14.55 -18.69
C LEU A 212 -10.78 14.58 -20.11
N LEU A 213 -11.49 15.17 -21.09
CA LEU A 213 -10.98 15.32 -22.45
C LEU A 213 -9.75 16.24 -22.50
N ILE A 214 -9.77 17.37 -21.79
CA ILE A 214 -8.57 18.24 -21.67
C ILE A 214 -7.41 17.47 -21.02
N ALA A 215 -7.68 16.72 -19.96
CA ALA A 215 -6.65 15.97 -19.24
C ALA A 215 -6.10 14.78 -20.04
N THR A 216 -6.77 14.37 -21.12
CA THR A 216 -6.36 13.22 -21.95
C THR A 216 -5.57 13.71 -23.15
N THR A 217 -4.24 13.63 -23.09
CA THR A 217 -3.38 13.91 -24.24
C THR A 217 -3.02 12.61 -24.98
N PRO A 218 -3.25 12.50 -26.29
CA PRO A 218 -2.87 11.31 -27.06
C PRO A 218 -1.34 11.13 -27.13
N GLU A 219 -0.59 12.23 -27.01
CA GLU A 219 0.88 12.25 -26.96
C GLU A 219 1.43 11.42 -25.79
N SER A 220 0.69 11.36 -24.67
CA SER A 220 1.08 10.54 -23.50
C SER A 220 1.18 9.04 -23.81
N LEU A 221 0.54 8.56 -24.89
CA LEU A 221 0.65 7.17 -25.35
C LEU A 221 2.03 6.84 -25.95
N PHE A 222 2.80 7.84 -26.34
CA PHE A 222 4.15 7.65 -26.90
C PHE A 222 5.25 7.95 -25.88
N GLU A 223 4.89 8.44 -24.69
CA GLU A 223 5.84 8.73 -23.62
C GLU A 223 6.12 7.50 -22.75
N PHE A 224 7.38 7.06 -22.70
CA PHE A 224 7.83 5.98 -21.81
C PHE A 224 7.48 6.25 -20.33
N LYS A 225 7.54 7.53 -19.92
CA LYS A 225 7.19 7.98 -18.58
C LYS A 225 5.76 7.55 -18.18
N THR A 226 4.80 7.65 -19.09
CA THR A 226 3.40 7.24 -18.84
C THR A 226 3.28 5.76 -18.56
N TYR A 227 3.97 4.91 -19.33
CA TYR A 227 3.99 3.45 -19.13
C TYR A 227 4.59 3.08 -17.78
N PHE A 228 5.68 3.75 -17.42
CA PHE A 228 6.36 3.56 -16.14
C PHE A 228 5.44 3.89 -14.96
N TYR A 229 4.81 5.06 -14.93
CA TYR A 229 3.88 5.43 -13.86
C TYR A 229 2.63 4.56 -13.84
N ALA A 230 2.07 4.22 -15.02
CA ALA A 230 0.93 3.33 -15.11
C ALA A 230 1.23 1.95 -14.50
N LEU A 231 2.41 1.40 -14.77
CA LEU A 231 2.87 0.15 -14.17
C LEU A 231 3.07 0.30 -12.65
N LEU A 232 3.76 1.36 -12.21
CA LEU A 232 3.96 1.67 -10.79
C LEU A 232 2.63 1.70 -10.02
N HIS A 233 1.62 2.36 -10.60
CA HIS A 233 0.28 2.41 -10.05
C HIS A 233 -0.42 1.05 -10.09
N ALA A 234 -0.32 0.31 -11.19
CA ALA A 234 -0.92 -1.02 -11.31
C ALA A 234 -0.41 -1.98 -10.24
N ILE A 235 0.90 -1.98 -9.97
CA ILE A 235 1.53 -2.80 -8.93
C ILE A 235 1.03 -2.41 -7.54
N LYS A 236 1.02 -1.10 -7.23
CA LYS A 236 0.56 -0.59 -5.94
C LYS A 236 -0.92 -0.88 -5.70
N SER A 237 -1.77 -0.69 -6.71
CA SER A 237 -3.21 -0.98 -6.62
C SER A 237 -3.51 -2.48 -6.59
N GLY A 238 -2.72 -3.30 -7.29
CA GLY A 238 -2.90 -4.75 -7.32
C GLY A 238 -2.49 -5.46 -6.03
N GLY A 239 -1.74 -4.77 -5.16
CA GLY A 239 -1.30 -5.33 -3.87
C GLY A 239 -0.27 -6.46 -4.01
N LEU A 240 0.47 -6.49 -5.12
CA LEU A 240 1.53 -7.47 -5.39
C LEU A 240 2.68 -7.37 -4.38
N GLY A 241 3.35 -8.50 -4.12
CA GLY A 241 4.58 -8.56 -3.32
C GLY A 241 4.37 -8.42 -1.82
N LEU A 242 3.13 -8.19 -1.39
CA LEU A 242 2.80 -8.12 0.02
C LEU A 242 2.62 -9.50 0.65
N SER A 243 2.46 -10.57 -0.15
CA SER A 243 2.21 -11.95 0.30
C SER A 243 1.09 -12.14 1.33
N ALA A 244 0.36 -11.08 1.72
CA ALA A 244 -0.87 -11.18 2.49
C ALA A 244 -1.92 -11.96 1.69
N PHE A 245 -1.96 -11.79 0.36
CA PHE A 245 -2.77 -12.60 -0.54
C PHE A 245 -2.37 -14.07 -0.54
N LEU A 246 -1.06 -14.36 -0.60
CA LEU A 246 -0.53 -15.72 -0.52
C LEU A 246 -0.87 -16.38 0.83
N CYS A 247 -0.64 -15.68 1.94
CA CYS A 247 -0.98 -16.17 3.27
C CYS A 247 -2.50 -16.35 3.42
N ALA A 248 -3.32 -15.42 2.92
CA ALA A 248 -4.77 -15.52 2.95
C ALA A 248 -5.30 -16.70 2.10
N SER A 249 -4.75 -16.89 0.90
CA SER A 249 -5.14 -18.00 0.03
C SER A 249 -4.75 -19.35 0.59
N SER A 250 -3.70 -19.43 1.43
CA SER A 250 -3.33 -20.65 2.14
C SER A 250 -4.37 -21.20 3.11
N PHE A 251 -5.38 -20.41 3.47
CA PHE A 251 -6.53 -20.85 4.28
C PHE A 251 -7.74 -21.26 3.44
N ARG A 252 -7.65 -21.20 2.10
CA ARG A 252 -8.69 -21.67 1.18
C ARG A 252 -8.53 -23.17 0.89
N SER A 253 -9.61 -23.78 0.40
CA SER A 253 -9.55 -25.15 -0.12
C SER A 253 -8.69 -25.21 -1.39
N ARG A 254 -7.97 -26.32 -1.60
CA ARG A 254 -7.08 -26.51 -2.75
C ARG A 254 -7.80 -26.45 -4.10
N GLY A 255 -9.04 -26.92 -4.16
CA GLY A 255 -9.87 -26.90 -5.37
C GLY A 255 -10.65 -25.60 -5.59
N ALA A 256 -10.43 -24.55 -4.77
CA ALA A 256 -11.12 -23.28 -4.99
C ALA A 256 -10.59 -22.60 -6.27
N ASN A 257 -11.44 -21.86 -6.99
CA ASN A 257 -11.02 -21.17 -8.19
C ASN A 257 -10.18 -19.91 -7.83
N SER A 258 -8.85 -20.02 -7.80
CA SER A 258 -7.94 -18.90 -7.53
C SER A 258 -7.94 -17.89 -8.67
N PHE A 259 -8.13 -18.34 -9.92
CA PHE A 259 -8.15 -17.48 -11.11
C PHE A 259 -9.33 -16.50 -11.10
N LEU A 260 -10.54 -16.99 -10.79
CA LEU A 260 -11.72 -16.15 -10.62
C LEU A 260 -11.52 -15.14 -9.49
N MET A 261 -10.89 -15.54 -8.38
CA MET A 261 -10.60 -14.64 -7.27
C MET A 261 -9.64 -13.51 -7.68
N THR A 262 -8.59 -13.83 -8.45
CA THR A 262 -7.68 -12.83 -9.01
C THR A 262 -8.43 -11.83 -9.87
N TYR A 263 -9.27 -12.32 -10.80
CA TYR A 263 -10.02 -11.47 -11.70
C TYR A 263 -10.99 -10.55 -10.95
N MET A 264 -11.72 -11.09 -9.96
CA MET A 264 -12.63 -10.29 -9.13
C MET A 264 -11.89 -9.23 -8.32
N THR A 265 -10.72 -9.57 -7.76
CA THR A 265 -9.88 -8.61 -7.02
C THR A 265 -9.45 -7.45 -7.92
N ILE A 266 -9.01 -7.76 -9.14
CA ILE A 266 -8.60 -6.75 -10.12
C ILE A 266 -9.78 -5.90 -10.58
N LEU A 267 -10.92 -6.52 -10.90
CA LEU A 267 -12.11 -5.82 -11.37
C LEU A 267 -12.63 -4.85 -10.30
N VAL A 268 -12.67 -5.30 -9.04
CA VAL A 268 -13.04 -4.46 -7.90
C VAL A 268 -12.07 -3.28 -7.77
N ASN A 269 -10.75 -3.51 -7.84
CA ASN A 269 -9.76 -2.43 -7.79
C ASN A 269 -9.90 -1.43 -8.94
N VAL A 270 -10.18 -1.91 -10.16
CA VAL A 270 -10.45 -1.04 -11.32
C VAL A 270 -11.70 -0.20 -11.09
N LEU A 271 -12.77 -0.80 -10.58
CA LEU A 271 -14.03 -0.10 -10.29
C LEU A 271 -13.82 1.02 -9.25
N PHE A 272 -13.19 0.70 -8.12
CA PHE A 272 -12.83 1.69 -7.10
C PHE A 272 -11.91 2.79 -7.66
N GLY A 273 -10.96 2.42 -8.53
CA GLY A 273 -10.09 3.37 -9.22
C GLY A 273 -10.84 4.33 -10.13
N LEU A 274 -11.78 3.82 -10.94
CA LEU A 274 -12.61 4.65 -11.83
C LEU A 274 -13.49 5.62 -11.05
N ILE A 275 -14.12 5.16 -9.97
CA ILE A 275 -14.94 6.00 -9.10
C ILE A 275 -14.07 7.05 -8.39
N SER A 276 -12.86 6.70 -7.97
CA SER A 276 -11.92 7.65 -7.35
C SER A 276 -11.50 8.76 -8.33
N VAL A 277 -11.27 8.41 -9.60
CA VAL A 277 -11.00 9.39 -10.68
C VAL A 277 -12.20 10.30 -10.91
N PHE A 278 -13.40 9.72 -10.88
CA PHE A 278 -14.65 10.49 -10.97
C PHE A 278 -14.75 11.52 -9.81
N TYR A 279 -14.45 11.12 -8.57
CA TYR A 279 -14.42 12.06 -7.43
C TYR A 279 -13.39 13.16 -7.62
N PHE A 280 -12.19 12.80 -8.08
CA PHE A 280 -11.13 13.77 -8.37
C PHE A 280 -11.56 14.82 -9.40
N LEU A 281 -12.23 14.40 -10.48
CA LEU A 281 -12.75 15.32 -11.50
C LEU A 281 -13.87 16.22 -10.96
N CYS A 282 -14.76 15.71 -10.09
CA CYS A 282 -15.76 16.54 -9.42
C CYS A 282 -15.09 17.65 -8.59
N ILE A 283 -14.03 17.32 -7.87
CA ILE A 283 -13.28 18.26 -7.03
C ILE A 283 -12.62 19.35 -7.89
N ILE A 284 -11.91 18.96 -8.95
CA ILE A 284 -11.26 19.92 -9.87
C ILE A 284 -12.29 20.85 -10.50
N ASN A 285 -13.40 20.31 -10.98
CA ASN A 285 -14.46 21.12 -11.58
C ASN A 285 -15.04 22.12 -10.57
N ALA A 286 -15.32 21.65 -9.34
CA ALA A 286 -15.82 22.49 -8.26
C ALA A 286 -14.83 23.61 -7.87
N ALA A 287 -13.53 23.34 -7.93
CA ALA A 287 -12.45 24.30 -7.66
C ALA A 287 -12.31 25.35 -8.76
N ASN A 288 -12.31 24.92 -10.03
CA ASN A 288 -12.11 25.79 -11.20
C ASN A 288 -13.22 26.84 -11.36
N HIS A 289 -14.46 26.51 -11.00
CA HIS A 289 -15.58 27.45 -11.10
C HIS A 289 -15.52 28.62 -10.10
N ASN A 290 -14.84 28.45 -8.96
CA ASN A 290 -14.93 29.42 -7.86
C ASN A 290 -13.73 30.37 -7.77
N VAL A 291 -12.52 29.95 -8.16
CA VAL A 291 -11.31 30.80 -8.17
C VAL A 291 -10.28 30.29 -9.21
N PRO A 292 -10.00 31.02 -10.33
CA PRO A 292 -8.99 30.61 -11.31
C PRO A 292 -7.56 30.56 -10.73
N MET A 293 -7.29 31.31 -9.66
CA MET A 293 -6.03 31.25 -8.88
C MET A 293 -5.80 29.91 -8.18
N PHE A 294 -6.87 29.15 -7.87
CA PHE A 294 -6.78 27.89 -7.15
C PHE A 294 -6.21 26.77 -8.03
N SER A 295 -6.50 26.77 -9.34
CA SER A 295 -5.88 25.85 -10.31
C SER A 295 -4.34 25.92 -10.26
N LYS A 296 -3.79 27.15 -10.32
CA LYS A 296 -2.35 27.40 -10.23
C LYS A 296 -1.71 26.98 -8.89
N HIS A 297 -2.48 26.95 -7.79
CA HIS A 297 -1.98 26.51 -6.48
C HIS A 297 -2.20 25.01 -6.23
N SER A 298 -3.20 24.39 -6.88
CA SER A 298 -3.51 22.96 -6.74
C SER A 298 -2.66 22.05 -7.63
N ASP A 299 -2.08 22.59 -8.71
CA ASP A 299 -1.34 21.83 -9.74
C ASP A 299 -0.03 21.16 -9.24
N GLY A 300 0.28 21.24 -7.94
CA GLY A 300 1.43 20.56 -7.32
C GLY A 300 1.18 19.93 -5.95
N VAL A 301 -0.05 19.94 -5.43
CA VAL A 301 -0.36 19.40 -4.10
C VAL A 301 -0.83 17.94 -4.23
N GLU A 302 0.02 16.99 -3.82
CA GLU A 302 -0.27 15.56 -3.94
C GLU A 302 -0.59 14.90 -2.58
N GLY A 303 -1.44 13.87 -2.62
CA GLY A 303 -1.59 12.93 -1.51
C GLY A 303 -2.29 13.53 -0.29
N PHE A 304 -1.58 13.57 0.85
CA PHE A 304 -2.15 13.93 2.15
C PHE A 304 -2.63 15.39 2.18
N ASP A 305 -1.85 16.31 1.61
CA ASP A 305 -2.16 17.75 1.66
C ASP A 305 -3.37 18.11 0.79
N PHE A 306 -3.56 17.37 -0.31
CA PHE A 306 -4.73 17.49 -1.15
C PHE A 306 -6.00 17.01 -0.43
N ILE A 307 -5.91 15.86 0.24
CA ILE A 307 -7.06 15.22 0.91
C ILE A 307 -7.50 15.99 2.15
N PHE A 308 -6.57 16.43 3.01
CA PHE A 308 -6.94 17.04 4.28
C PHE A 308 -7.06 18.57 4.21
N GLY A 309 -6.39 19.20 3.24
CA GLY A 309 -6.48 20.63 3.00
C GLY A 309 -7.51 20.95 1.93
N THR A 310 -7.13 20.75 0.66
CA THR A 310 -7.87 21.21 -0.52
C THR A 310 -9.30 20.65 -0.58
N LEU A 311 -9.46 19.35 -0.34
CA LEU A 311 -10.78 18.71 -0.37
C LEU A 311 -11.70 19.25 0.72
N THR A 312 -11.20 19.31 1.96
CA THR A 312 -11.92 19.85 3.13
C THR A 312 -12.44 21.25 2.86
N GLU A 313 -11.56 22.11 2.34
CA GLU A 313 -11.88 23.48 1.98
C GLU A 313 -13.00 23.55 0.93
N ILE A 314 -12.93 22.78 -0.15
CA ILE A 314 -13.97 22.75 -1.19
C ILE A 314 -15.31 22.26 -0.65
N PHE A 315 -15.31 21.23 0.21
CA PHE A 315 -16.53 20.68 0.82
C PHE A 315 -17.26 21.69 1.71
N ILE A 316 -16.52 22.35 2.60
CA ILE A 316 -17.09 23.33 3.52
C ILE A 316 -17.53 24.58 2.76
N ALA A 317 -16.73 25.03 1.79
CA ALA A 317 -17.04 26.24 1.04
C ALA A 317 -18.30 26.09 0.17
N ARG A 318 -18.61 24.89 -0.33
CA ARG A 318 -19.86 24.59 -1.05
C ARG A 318 -21.07 24.34 -0.13
N GLU A 319 -20.97 24.67 1.16
CA GLU A 319 -22.01 24.46 2.19
C GLU A 319 -22.56 23.02 2.20
N LYS A 320 -21.74 22.03 1.85
CA LYS A 320 -22.15 20.63 1.90
C LYS A 320 -22.13 20.15 3.35
N SER A 321 -22.98 19.16 3.67
CA SER A 321 -23.04 18.61 5.01
C SER A 321 -21.68 18.05 5.45
N VAL A 322 -21.16 18.60 6.55
CA VAL A 322 -19.93 18.18 7.23
C VAL A 322 -19.94 16.67 7.52
N ALA A 323 -21.12 16.08 7.71
CA ALA A 323 -21.29 14.65 7.92
C ALA A 323 -20.72 13.81 6.75
N TRP A 324 -20.86 14.27 5.49
CA TRP A 324 -20.28 13.56 4.34
C TRP A 324 -18.75 13.60 4.34
N LEU A 325 -18.18 14.73 4.74
CA LEU A 325 -16.73 14.88 4.86
C LEU A 325 -16.16 14.01 5.99
N ILE A 326 -16.87 13.91 7.12
CA ILE A 326 -16.53 13.00 8.21
C ILE A 326 -16.58 11.55 7.74
N LEU A 327 -17.65 11.14 7.05
CA LEU A 327 -17.80 9.78 6.52
C LEU A 327 -16.68 9.43 5.51
N TYR A 328 -16.34 10.36 4.62
CA TYR A 328 -15.23 10.18 3.69
C TYR A 328 -13.90 9.92 4.42
N ASN A 329 -13.56 10.79 5.37
CA ASN A 329 -12.33 10.66 6.14
C ASN A 329 -12.34 9.40 7.01
N PHE A 330 -13.50 8.97 7.50
CA PHE A 330 -13.64 7.68 8.18
C PHE A 330 -13.38 6.49 7.25
N ALA A 331 -13.79 6.54 5.97
CA ALA A 331 -13.42 5.51 5.00
C ALA A 331 -11.89 5.48 4.76
N VAL A 332 -11.25 6.64 4.63
CA VAL A 332 -9.77 6.74 4.51
C VAL A 332 -9.09 6.20 5.77
N TYR A 333 -9.65 6.49 6.95
CA TYR A 333 -9.20 5.95 8.23
C TYR A 333 -9.27 4.41 8.25
N LEU A 334 -10.41 3.82 7.87
CA LEU A 334 -10.59 2.37 7.80
C LEU A 334 -9.55 1.71 6.89
N THR A 335 -9.25 2.29 5.72
CA THR A 335 -8.22 1.73 4.83
C THR A 335 -6.84 1.75 5.47
N SER A 336 -6.48 2.83 6.19
CA SER A 336 -5.19 2.98 6.85
C SER A 336 -5.02 1.98 7.99
N VAL A 337 -6.05 1.81 8.81
CA VAL A 337 -6.05 0.89 9.95
C VAL A 337 -6.11 -0.58 9.47
N SER A 338 -6.84 -0.89 8.39
CA SER A 338 -6.94 -2.25 7.87
C SER A 338 -5.60 -2.89 7.44
N ALA A 339 -4.54 -2.09 7.28
CA ALA A 339 -3.21 -2.58 6.93
C ALA A 339 -2.67 -3.64 7.91
N PHE A 340 -3.01 -3.57 9.21
CA PHE A 340 -2.57 -4.59 10.18
C PHE A 340 -3.20 -5.97 9.94
N CYS A 341 -4.37 -6.04 9.30
CA CYS A 341 -5.05 -7.31 9.07
C CYS A 341 -4.21 -8.26 8.19
N GLY A 342 -3.51 -7.72 7.18
CA GLY A 342 -2.59 -8.50 6.36
C GLY A 342 -1.46 -9.14 7.16
N CYS A 343 -0.90 -8.40 8.14
CA CYS A 343 0.11 -8.91 9.05
C CYS A 343 -0.43 -10.00 9.97
N LEU A 344 -1.61 -9.78 10.57
CA LEU A 344 -2.26 -10.81 11.39
C LEU A 344 -2.45 -12.10 10.60
N ILE A 345 -2.97 -12.02 9.38
CA ILE A 345 -3.14 -13.19 8.50
C ILE A 345 -1.80 -13.91 8.27
N SER A 346 -0.71 -13.16 8.04
CA SER A 346 0.62 -13.75 7.90
C SER A 346 1.14 -14.39 9.19
N LEU A 347 0.86 -13.79 10.36
CA LEU A 347 1.22 -14.36 11.67
C LEU A 347 0.45 -15.66 11.95
N TYR A 348 -0.85 -15.70 11.64
CA TYR A 348 -1.63 -16.95 11.73
C TYR A 348 -1.04 -18.03 10.84
N GLY A 349 -0.63 -17.69 9.61
CA GLY A 349 0.07 -18.61 8.71
C GLY A 349 1.38 -19.12 9.31
N PHE A 350 2.17 -18.23 9.90
CA PHE A 350 3.44 -18.58 10.54
C PHE A 350 3.25 -19.51 11.75
N VAL A 351 2.34 -19.16 12.68
CA VAL A 351 2.05 -19.95 13.89
C VAL A 351 1.46 -21.30 13.53
N ARG A 352 0.53 -21.38 12.55
CA ARG A 352 -0.03 -22.65 12.06
C ARG A 352 1.07 -23.62 11.62
N ASP A 353 2.09 -23.08 10.96
CA ASP A 353 3.10 -23.88 10.28
C ASP A 353 4.25 -24.34 11.19
N HIS A 354 4.56 -23.57 12.25
CA HIS A 354 5.72 -23.80 13.13
C HIS A 354 5.34 -24.22 14.55
N ALA A 355 4.17 -23.80 15.07
CA ALA A 355 3.71 -24.22 16.40
C ALA A 355 2.84 -25.48 16.29
N GLN A 356 3.44 -26.63 16.58
CA GLN A 356 2.74 -27.92 16.58
C GLN A 356 1.86 -28.11 17.83
N ASN A 357 2.34 -27.64 19.00
CA ASN A 357 1.63 -27.72 20.29
C ASN A 357 1.15 -26.32 20.73
N ASP A 358 0.00 -26.26 21.39
CA ASP A 358 -0.58 -25.04 22.00
C ASP A 358 -0.66 -23.81 21.09
N ARG A 359 -1.17 -24.00 19.86
CA ARG A 359 -1.33 -22.95 18.84
C ARG A 359 -1.99 -21.67 19.33
N ARG A 360 -2.94 -21.77 20.27
CA ARG A 360 -3.61 -20.58 20.84
C ARG A 360 -2.64 -19.74 21.68
N LEU A 361 -1.84 -20.38 22.52
CA LEU A 361 -0.87 -19.70 23.37
C LEU A 361 0.23 -19.04 22.52
N TRP A 362 0.73 -19.76 21.52
CA TRP A 362 1.69 -19.20 20.55
C TRP A 362 1.11 -18.03 19.76
N MET A 363 -0.15 -18.11 19.32
CA MET A 363 -0.79 -16.98 18.63
C MET A 363 -0.90 -15.75 19.53
N SER A 364 -1.34 -15.92 20.78
CA SER A 364 -1.40 -14.82 21.74
C SER A 364 -0.02 -14.21 21.96
N PHE A 365 0.99 -15.03 22.21
CA PHE A 365 2.36 -14.59 22.43
C PHE A 365 2.93 -13.82 21.22
N THR A 366 2.79 -14.38 20.01
CA THR A 366 3.28 -13.74 18.79
C THR A 366 2.55 -12.44 18.49
N THR A 367 1.23 -12.36 18.74
CA THR A 367 0.45 -11.13 18.57
C THR A 367 0.87 -10.04 19.56
N VAL A 368 1.10 -10.40 20.82
CA VAL A 368 1.58 -9.46 21.85
C VAL A 368 2.96 -8.92 21.49
N ILE A 369 3.90 -9.79 21.08
CA ILE A 369 5.23 -9.38 20.61
C ILE A 369 5.10 -8.45 19.40
N TYR A 370 4.24 -8.79 18.44
CA TYR A 370 4.01 -7.98 17.26
C TYR A 370 3.49 -6.57 17.61
N ALA A 371 2.51 -6.48 18.50
CA ALA A 371 1.95 -5.20 18.97
C ALA A 371 2.99 -4.38 19.76
N LEU A 372 3.80 -5.05 20.60
CA LEU A 372 4.93 -4.42 21.31
C LEU A 372 5.97 -3.89 20.33
N ALA A 373 6.33 -4.67 19.31
CA ALA A 373 7.28 -4.24 18.29
C ALA A 373 6.74 -3.05 17.50
N ILE A 374 5.46 -3.04 17.12
CA ILE A 374 4.82 -1.87 16.50
C ILE A 374 4.90 -0.68 17.44
N PHE A 375 4.54 -0.85 18.71
CA PHE A 375 4.51 0.23 19.67
C PHE A 375 5.90 0.84 19.86
N VAL A 376 6.94 0.02 20.04
CA VAL A 376 8.33 0.45 20.16
C VAL A 376 8.79 1.15 18.88
N TYR A 377 8.59 0.52 17.71
CA TYR A 377 8.93 1.15 16.43
C TYR A 377 8.20 2.49 16.24
N SER A 378 6.96 2.58 16.69
CA SER A 378 6.15 3.77 16.57
C SER A 378 6.53 4.87 17.56
N SER A 379 6.98 4.49 18.76
CA SER A 379 7.53 5.44 19.74
C SER A 379 8.79 6.13 19.23
N LEU A 380 9.63 5.42 18.46
CA LEU A 380 10.79 6.02 17.79
C LEU A 380 10.34 7.06 16.75
N GLY A 381 9.25 6.81 16.03
CA GLY A 381 8.61 7.78 15.14
C GLY A 381 7.74 8.85 15.84
N GLY A 382 7.70 8.87 17.18
CA GLY A 382 6.99 9.86 17.99
C GLY A 382 7.82 11.09 18.35
N TRP A 383 9.12 11.07 18.05
CA TRP A 383 10.04 12.20 18.23
C TRP A 383 9.81 13.26 17.16
N VAL A 384 9.60 14.51 17.59
CA VAL A 384 9.12 15.60 16.71
C VAL A 384 10.04 15.85 15.52
N GLU A 385 11.35 15.86 15.76
CA GLU A 385 12.36 16.17 14.74
C GLU A 385 12.47 15.08 13.67
N THR A 386 12.22 13.81 14.03
CA THR A 386 12.47 12.67 13.14
C THR A 386 11.18 12.02 12.60
N ALA A 387 10.00 12.36 13.13
CA ALA A 387 8.74 11.70 12.81
C ALA A 387 8.33 11.78 11.32
N GLU A 388 8.50 12.92 10.66
CA GLU A 388 8.15 13.07 9.24
C GLU A 388 9.15 12.34 8.33
N GLU A 389 10.44 12.46 8.65
CA GLU A 389 11.51 11.81 7.91
C GLU A 389 11.45 10.29 8.04
N TRP A 390 11.22 9.79 9.26
CA TRP A 390 11.04 8.37 9.54
C TRP A 390 9.89 7.76 8.73
N ARG A 391 8.75 8.47 8.67
CA ARG A 391 7.58 8.06 7.87
C ARG A 391 7.90 8.04 6.36
N ARG A 392 8.62 9.05 5.88
CA ARG A 392 9.01 9.16 4.47
C ARG A 392 9.98 8.04 4.08
N ILE A 393 11.04 7.83 4.86
CA ILE A 393 12.03 6.77 4.65
C ILE A 393 11.36 5.39 4.66
N SER A 394 10.52 5.11 5.67
CA SER A 394 9.88 3.80 5.82
C SER A 394 8.94 3.48 4.65
N ARG A 395 8.20 4.49 4.15
CA ARG A 395 7.38 4.38 2.94
C ARG A 395 8.23 4.09 1.70
N HIS A 396 9.37 4.75 1.56
CA HIS A 396 10.25 4.55 0.41
C HIS A 396 10.93 3.18 0.46
N MET A 397 11.52 2.78 1.58
CA MET A 397 12.13 1.47 1.79
C MET A 397 11.14 0.35 1.47
N PHE A 398 9.90 0.47 1.95
CA PHE A 398 8.83 -0.47 1.61
C PHE A 398 8.53 -0.50 0.11
N THR A 399 8.36 0.67 -0.54
CA THR A 399 8.04 0.75 -1.98
C THR A 399 9.14 0.12 -2.85
N MET A 400 10.40 0.36 -2.51
CA MET A 400 11.56 -0.21 -3.20
C MET A 400 11.66 -1.73 -3.00
N SER A 401 11.38 -2.20 -1.79
CA SER A 401 11.56 -3.62 -1.47
C SER A 401 10.53 -4.51 -2.17
N ILE A 402 9.33 -4.00 -2.47
CA ILE A 402 8.28 -4.74 -3.19
C ILE A 402 8.79 -5.23 -4.55
N TYR A 403 9.48 -4.40 -5.33
CA TYR A 403 9.88 -4.79 -6.69
C TYR A 403 10.89 -5.94 -6.69
N ILE A 404 11.87 -5.87 -5.79
CA ILE A 404 12.86 -6.94 -5.60
C ILE A 404 12.18 -8.23 -5.14
N ILE A 405 11.20 -8.13 -4.24
CA ILE A 405 10.48 -9.28 -3.72
C ILE A 405 9.63 -9.93 -4.80
N VAL A 406 8.83 -9.17 -5.54
CA VAL A 406 8.01 -9.73 -6.61
C VAL A 406 8.89 -10.41 -7.66
N ALA A 407 9.99 -9.76 -8.05
CA ALA A 407 10.97 -10.37 -8.96
C ALA A 407 11.52 -11.68 -8.38
N SER A 408 11.91 -11.69 -7.11
CA SER A 408 12.43 -12.88 -6.42
C SER A 408 11.38 -14.00 -6.33
N MET A 409 10.12 -13.68 -6.04
CA MET A 409 9.02 -14.65 -5.98
C MET A 409 8.80 -15.31 -7.34
N VAL A 410 8.78 -14.53 -8.43
CA VAL A 410 8.65 -15.07 -9.79
C VAL A 410 9.85 -15.95 -10.14
N VAL A 411 11.07 -15.54 -9.79
CA VAL A 411 12.26 -16.37 -10.01
C VAL A 411 12.17 -17.69 -9.24
N VAL A 412 11.79 -17.67 -7.96
CA VAL A 412 11.68 -18.89 -7.15
C VAL A 412 10.57 -19.81 -7.65
N PHE A 413 9.35 -19.29 -7.82
CA PHE A 413 8.17 -20.10 -8.11
C PHE A 413 8.03 -20.55 -9.57
N ILE A 414 8.64 -19.83 -10.51
CA ILE A 414 8.54 -20.15 -11.94
C ILE A 414 9.88 -20.63 -12.49
N HIS A 415 10.95 -19.84 -12.32
CA HIS A 415 12.23 -20.13 -12.99
C HIS A 415 13.02 -21.24 -12.31
N ILE A 416 13.10 -21.24 -10.98
CA ILE A 416 13.83 -22.25 -10.20
C ILE A 416 12.99 -23.52 -10.04
N TYR A 417 11.69 -23.38 -9.73
CA TYR A 417 10.77 -24.51 -9.67
C TYR A 417 10.58 -25.20 -11.03
N GLY A 418 10.57 -24.40 -12.11
CA GLY A 418 10.32 -24.82 -13.47
C GLY A 418 8.87 -24.56 -13.91
N ALA A 419 8.70 -23.82 -15.00
CA ALA A 419 7.40 -23.49 -15.58
C ALA A 419 6.56 -24.74 -15.90
N ARG A 420 7.21 -25.84 -16.32
CA ARG A 420 6.54 -27.12 -16.58
C ARG A 420 5.88 -27.68 -15.33
N GLU A 421 6.59 -27.72 -14.20
CA GLU A 421 6.04 -28.26 -12.94
C GLU A 421 4.92 -27.37 -12.41
N TYR A 422 5.07 -26.05 -12.57
CA TYR A 422 4.01 -25.10 -12.23
C TYR A 422 2.73 -25.35 -13.04
N ILE A 423 2.83 -25.59 -14.36
CA ILE A 423 1.68 -25.93 -15.20
C ILE A 423 1.02 -27.23 -14.75
N ILE A 424 1.81 -28.26 -14.43
CA ILE A 424 1.28 -29.55 -13.98
C ILE A 424 0.47 -29.36 -12.70
N ASP A 425 1.02 -28.64 -11.71
CA ASP A 425 0.29 -28.34 -10.47
C ASP A 425 -0.99 -27.54 -10.74
N LEU A 426 -0.96 -26.62 -11.70
CA LEU A 426 -2.11 -25.84 -12.08
C LEU A 426 -3.20 -26.71 -12.73
N CYS A 427 -2.81 -27.69 -13.55
CA CYS A 427 -3.74 -28.66 -14.15
C CYS A 427 -4.30 -29.68 -13.15
N GLU A 428 -3.66 -29.89 -12.00
CA GLU A 428 -4.21 -30.71 -10.92
C GLU A 428 -5.38 -29.99 -10.19
N VAL A 429 -5.46 -28.66 -10.30
CA VAL A 429 -6.52 -27.84 -9.69
C VAL A 429 -7.55 -27.36 -10.71
N PHE A 430 -7.11 -26.99 -11.91
CA PHE A 430 -7.94 -26.48 -12.99
C PHE A 430 -8.13 -27.54 -14.07
N VAL A 431 -9.39 -27.85 -14.40
CA VAL A 431 -9.69 -28.68 -15.55
C VAL A 431 -9.28 -27.93 -16.82
N LEU A 432 -8.40 -28.54 -17.62
CA LEU A 432 -8.04 -28.06 -18.95
C LEU A 432 -9.27 -28.21 -19.86
N GLU A 433 -10.03 -27.13 -20.03
CA GLU A 433 -11.04 -27.07 -21.09
C GLU A 433 -10.40 -26.50 -22.35
N GLU A 434 -10.22 -27.34 -23.37
CA GLU A 434 -9.76 -26.91 -24.69
C GLU A 434 -10.72 -25.88 -25.29
N GLY A 435 -10.18 -24.81 -25.89
CA GLY A 435 -10.97 -23.77 -26.57
C GLY A 435 -11.46 -22.60 -25.71
N GLN A 436 -11.11 -22.54 -24.42
CA GLN A 436 -11.45 -21.37 -23.61
C GLN A 436 -10.69 -20.10 -24.05
N SER A 437 -11.39 -18.96 -24.02
CA SER A 437 -10.82 -17.66 -24.38
C SER A 437 -9.56 -17.34 -23.56
N PRO A 438 -8.59 -16.59 -24.11
CA PRO A 438 -7.31 -16.33 -23.46
C PRO A 438 -7.38 -15.69 -22.07
N VAL A 439 -8.50 -15.02 -21.79
CA VAL A 439 -8.81 -14.26 -20.58
C VAL A 439 -9.49 -15.14 -19.52
N ARG A 440 -9.99 -16.33 -19.88
CA ARG A 440 -10.72 -17.25 -18.99
C ARG A 440 -9.89 -18.42 -18.46
N SER A 441 -8.72 -18.67 -19.04
CA SER A 441 -7.87 -19.80 -18.67
C SER A 441 -6.60 -19.37 -17.93
N ALA A 442 -6.34 -20.05 -16.82
CA ALA A 442 -5.13 -19.95 -16.03
C ALA A 442 -3.93 -20.72 -16.63
N THR A 443 -4.15 -21.56 -17.65
CA THR A 443 -3.10 -22.39 -18.29
C THR A 443 -2.56 -21.77 -19.59
N ASN A 444 -2.95 -20.54 -19.90
CA ASN A 444 -2.62 -19.95 -21.19
C ASN A 444 -1.12 -19.62 -21.32
N SER A 445 -0.54 -19.93 -22.49
CA SER A 445 0.86 -19.76 -22.81
C SER A 445 1.36 -18.31 -22.66
N TRP A 446 0.52 -17.31 -22.90
CA TRP A 446 0.92 -15.90 -22.76
C TRP A 446 1.31 -15.51 -21.33
N GLN A 447 0.72 -16.14 -20.30
CA GLN A 447 1.07 -15.86 -18.90
C GLN A 447 2.51 -16.25 -18.60
N PHE A 448 3.03 -17.29 -19.25
CA PHE A 448 4.42 -17.74 -19.10
C PHE A 448 5.41 -16.80 -19.78
N ALA A 449 5.04 -16.19 -20.91
CA ALA A 449 5.83 -15.14 -21.53
C ALA A 449 5.99 -13.93 -20.58
N VAL A 450 4.93 -13.60 -19.84
CA VAL A 450 4.96 -12.52 -18.83
C VAL A 450 5.94 -12.83 -17.71
N PHE A 451 5.98 -14.06 -17.18
CA PHE A 451 6.93 -14.45 -16.13
C PHE A 451 8.40 -14.37 -16.55
N ASN A 452 8.71 -14.40 -17.85
CA ASN A 452 10.06 -14.18 -18.35
C ASN A 452 10.46 -12.70 -18.32
N VAL A 453 9.54 -11.79 -18.62
CA VAL A 453 9.81 -10.35 -18.74
C VAL A 453 9.74 -9.65 -17.38
N VAL A 454 8.82 -10.11 -16.53
CA VAL A 454 8.48 -9.48 -15.25
C VAL A 454 9.68 -9.24 -14.32
N PRO A 455 10.59 -10.20 -14.06
CA PRO A 455 11.74 -9.98 -13.18
C PRO A 455 12.64 -8.84 -13.68
N PHE A 456 12.94 -8.79 -14.98
CA PHE A 456 13.77 -7.75 -15.57
C PHE A 456 13.08 -6.38 -15.49
N LEU A 457 11.79 -6.33 -15.77
CA LEU A 457 11.01 -5.10 -15.70
C LEU A 457 11.01 -4.51 -14.28
N TYR A 458 10.83 -5.35 -13.26
CA TYR A 458 10.89 -4.92 -11.86
C TYR A 458 12.27 -4.45 -11.42
N LEU A 459 13.34 -5.09 -11.91
CA LEU A 459 14.72 -4.65 -11.66
C LEU A 459 15.03 -3.31 -12.36
N ILE A 460 14.54 -3.11 -13.59
CA ILE A 460 14.67 -1.84 -14.30
C ILE A 460 13.92 -0.74 -13.53
N ILE A 461 12.71 -1.01 -13.02
CA ILE A 461 11.99 -0.05 -12.20
C ILE A 461 12.81 0.30 -10.96
N GLN A 462 13.29 -0.70 -10.23
CA GLN A 462 14.13 -0.50 -9.05
C GLN A 462 15.35 0.39 -9.36
N ALA A 463 16.05 0.10 -10.46
CA ALA A 463 17.24 0.84 -10.89
C ALA A 463 16.93 2.29 -11.30
N ASN A 464 15.71 2.61 -11.72
CA ASN A 464 15.31 3.97 -12.11
C ASN A 464 14.68 4.78 -10.97
N VAL A 465 13.95 4.13 -10.05
CA VAL A 465 13.38 4.83 -8.88
C VAL A 465 14.48 5.14 -7.85
N MET A 466 15.46 4.26 -7.67
CA MET A 466 16.50 4.40 -6.63
C MET A 466 17.39 5.66 -6.79
N PRO A 467 17.91 6.02 -7.97
CA PRO A 467 18.76 7.21 -8.15
C PRO A 467 18.00 8.53 -8.06
N ALA A 468 16.76 8.58 -8.56
CA ALA A 468 15.91 9.77 -8.43
C ALA A 468 15.60 10.08 -6.95
N THR A 469 15.42 9.02 -6.16
CA THR A 469 15.14 9.13 -4.71
C THR A 469 16.39 9.52 -3.92
N LEU A 470 17.55 8.94 -4.24
CA LEU A 470 18.83 9.28 -3.58
C LEU A 470 19.28 10.73 -3.87
N ARG A 471 19.05 11.25 -5.08
CA ARG A 471 19.39 12.64 -5.43
C ARG A 471 18.56 13.69 -4.70
N GLN A 472 17.30 13.39 -4.38
CA GLN A 472 16.45 14.30 -3.62
C GLN A 472 16.85 14.34 -2.12
N HIS A 473 17.77 13.48 -1.70
CA HIS A 473 18.05 13.17 -0.29
C HIS A 473 19.52 13.42 0.12
N SER A 474 20.32 14.15 -0.66
CA SER A 474 21.69 14.54 -0.28
C SER A 474 21.79 15.43 0.98
N ARG A 475 20.67 15.91 1.53
CA ARG A 475 20.63 16.55 2.87
C ARG A 475 20.57 15.55 4.04
N LEU A 476 20.38 14.25 3.79
CA LEU A 476 20.24 13.21 4.82
C LEU A 476 21.56 12.65 5.35
N GLU A 477 22.73 12.94 4.76
CA GLU A 477 24.02 12.49 5.33
C GLU A 477 24.22 12.96 6.78
N ASN A 478 23.61 14.08 7.16
CA ASN A 478 23.69 14.61 8.52
C ASN A 478 22.71 13.95 9.52
N VAL A 479 21.55 13.44 9.09
CA VAL A 479 20.60 12.72 9.97
C VAL A 479 20.95 11.24 10.09
N TRP A 480 21.59 10.67 9.05
CA TRP A 480 22.17 9.32 9.11
C TRP A 480 23.36 9.22 10.06
N SER A 481 23.82 10.31 10.69
CA SER A 481 24.80 10.23 11.79
C SER A 481 24.18 9.77 13.11
N ASP A 482 22.86 9.68 13.22
CA ASP A 482 22.23 9.21 14.46
C ASP A 482 22.51 7.71 14.67
N SER A 483 23.30 7.46 15.71
CA SER A 483 23.87 6.17 16.08
C SER A 483 22.80 5.08 16.23
N LEU A 484 21.60 5.45 16.69
CA LEU A 484 20.54 4.49 17.01
C LEU A 484 19.88 3.86 15.76
N THR A 485 19.63 4.65 14.71
CA THR A 485 19.02 4.17 13.47
C THR A 485 20.00 3.29 12.68
N LYS A 486 21.30 3.66 12.66
CA LYS A 486 22.36 2.78 12.17
C LYS A 486 22.43 1.49 12.96
N VAL A 487 22.34 1.55 14.28
CA VAL A 487 22.38 0.36 15.14
C VAL A 487 21.19 -0.55 14.89
N VAL A 488 19.95 -0.05 14.77
CA VAL A 488 18.77 -0.91 14.52
C VAL A 488 18.79 -1.54 13.13
N ILE A 489 19.14 -0.76 12.08
CA ILE A 489 19.21 -1.28 10.71
C ILE A 489 20.39 -2.24 10.56
N ASN A 490 21.56 -1.90 11.11
CA ASN A 490 22.70 -2.80 11.12
C ASN A 490 22.43 -4.04 11.98
N ALA A 491 21.74 -3.93 13.12
CA ALA A 491 21.35 -5.08 13.93
C ALA A 491 20.38 -5.99 13.19
N LEU A 492 19.36 -5.44 12.50
CA LEU A 492 18.46 -6.22 11.66
C LEU A 492 19.21 -6.88 10.49
N GLY A 493 20.11 -6.14 9.84
CA GLY A 493 20.98 -6.66 8.77
C GLY A 493 21.92 -7.74 9.26
N ILE A 494 22.55 -7.56 10.43
CA ILE A 494 23.43 -8.51 11.08
C ILE A 494 22.64 -9.75 11.54
N ILE A 495 21.45 -9.60 12.12
CA ILE A 495 20.59 -10.73 12.48
C ILE A 495 20.20 -11.51 11.23
N VAL A 496 19.88 -10.83 10.13
CA VAL A 496 19.60 -11.45 8.83
C VAL A 496 20.81 -12.22 8.30
N VAL A 497 21.99 -11.60 8.30
CA VAL A 497 23.24 -12.19 7.80
C VAL A 497 23.70 -13.34 8.68
N ILE A 498 23.58 -13.22 10.01
CA ILE A 498 23.88 -14.29 10.97
C ILE A 498 22.86 -15.43 10.81
N SER A 499 21.56 -15.14 10.67
CA SER A 499 20.53 -16.16 10.46
C SER A 499 20.75 -16.91 9.15
N PHE A 500 21.10 -16.19 8.08
CA PHE A 500 21.42 -16.78 6.78
C PHE A 500 22.73 -17.58 6.83
N GLY A 501 23.79 -17.00 7.40
CA GLY A 501 25.11 -17.61 7.53
C GLY A 501 25.11 -18.85 8.42
N TRP A 502 24.41 -18.81 9.56
CA TRP A 502 24.24 -19.95 10.46
C TRP A 502 23.49 -21.10 9.77
N ARG A 503 22.47 -20.77 8.98
CA ARG A 503 21.67 -21.78 8.27
C ARG A 503 22.40 -22.35 7.06
N LEU A 504 23.17 -21.52 6.35
CA LEU A 504 24.05 -21.95 5.28
C LEU A 504 25.13 -22.88 5.84
N TYR A 505 25.78 -22.50 6.95
CA TYR A 505 26.78 -23.30 7.66
C TYR A 505 26.23 -24.66 8.07
N ASN A 506 25.06 -24.71 8.71
CA ASN A 506 24.47 -25.99 9.14
C ASN A 506 24.12 -26.93 7.97
N ASN A 507 23.73 -26.40 6.79
CA ASN A 507 23.42 -27.25 5.64
C ASN A 507 24.66 -27.65 4.82
N VAL A 508 25.70 -26.80 4.79
CA VAL A 508 27.00 -27.12 4.18
C VAL A 508 27.73 -28.17 5.02
N LYS A 509 27.61 -28.11 6.35
CA LYS A 509 28.18 -29.08 7.30
C LYS A 509 27.58 -30.49 7.16
N ASP A 510 26.35 -30.61 6.65
CA ASP A 510 25.64 -31.88 6.46
C ASP A 510 25.96 -32.57 5.10
N ASP A 511 27.05 -32.21 4.41
CA ASP A 511 27.58 -32.87 3.19
C ASP A 511 26.64 -32.94 1.96
N LYS A 512 25.61 -32.08 1.88
CA LYS A 512 24.65 -32.10 0.76
C LYS A 512 24.97 -31.15 -0.39
N GLY A 513 26.06 -30.39 -0.29
CA GLY A 513 26.46 -29.38 -1.29
C GLY A 513 25.49 -28.19 -1.39
N LEU A 514 25.99 -27.05 -1.91
CA LEU A 514 25.25 -25.78 -1.99
C LEU A 514 23.97 -25.90 -2.85
N SER A 515 23.97 -26.78 -3.86
CA SER A 515 22.82 -26.99 -4.75
C SER A 515 21.61 -27.54 -4.01
N SER A 516 21.80 -28.44 -3.04
CA SER A 516 20.70 -29.00 -2.23
C SER A 516 19.93 -27.96 -1.42
N PHE A 517 20.54 -26.80 -1.16
CA PHE A 517 19.93 -25.71 -0.42
C PHE A 517 18.84 -24.99 -1.24
N PHE A 518 18.97 -25.05 -2.56
CA PHE A 518 18.04 -24.45 -3.52
C PHE A 518 17.14 -25.48 -4.21
N THR A 519 17.27 -26.77 -3.89
CA THR A 519 16.35 -27.80 -4.38
C THR A 519 15.08 -27.88 -3.55
N ILE A 520 14.00 -28.26 -4.23
CA ILE A 520 12.68 -28.50 -3.65
C ILE A 520 12.81 -29.50 -2.49
N THR A 521 12.17 -29.17 -1.37
CA THR A 521 12.25 -29.97 -0.15
C THR A 521 11.13 -31.02 -0.07
N PRO A 522 11.27 -32.05 0.77
CA PRO A 522 10.22 -33.05 1.01
C PRO A 522 8.89 -32.49 1.53
N GLU A 523 8.89 -31.24 2.02
CA GLU A 523 7.69 -30.55 2.50
C GLU A 523 6.81 -30.06 1.34
N HIS A 524 7.35 -29.95 0.12
CA HIS A 524 6.60 -29.56 -1.06
C HIS A 524 5.72 -30.71 -1.56
N ILE A 525 4.47 -30.42 -1.93
CA ILE A 525 3.47 -31.42 -2.35
C ILE A 525 3.98 -32.24 -3.55
N SER A 526 4.57 -31.54 -4.51
CA SER A 526 5.09 -32.13 -5.76
C SER A 526 6.45 -32.81 -5.62
N TYR A 527 7.04 -32.85 -4.41
CA TYR A 527 8.39 -33.41 -4.19
C TYR A 527 8.51 -34.86 -4.65
N LYS A 528 7.51 -35.71 -4.38
CA LYS A 528 7.54 -37.13 -4.78
C LYS A 528 7.61 -37.28 -6.30
N ARG A 529 6.87 -36.45 -7.05
CA ARG A 529 6.83 -36.45 -8.52
C ARG A 529 8.16 -35.99 -9.12
N ILE A 530 8.74 -34.93 -8.56
CA ILE A 530 9.98 -34.34 -9.07
C ILE A 530 11.19 -35.22 -8.73
N SER A 531 11.24 -35.77 -7.51
CA SER A 531 12.32 -36.66 -7.06
C SER A 531 12.27 -38.04 -7.73
N SER A 532 11.10 -38.54 -8.13
CA SER A 532 11.00 -39.79 -8.91
C SER A 532 11.45 -39.58 -10.36
N GLY A 533 11.03 -38.47 -11.01
CA GLY A 533 11.44 -38.11 -12.36
C GLY A 533 12.96 -37.99 -12.52
N TRP A 534 13.63 -37.39 -11.52
CA TRP A 534 15.10 -37.29 -11.48
C TRP A 534 15.82 -38.65 -11.41
N LYS A 535 15.26 -39.63 -10.68
CA LYS A 535 15.85 -40.98 -10.58
C LYS A 535 15.75 -41.74 -11.90
N THR A 536 14.67 -41.58 -12.65
CA THR A 536 14.50 -42.16 -13.99
C THR A 536 15.42 -41.53 -15.03
N SER A 537 15.64 -40.21 -14.99
CA SER A 537 16.54 -39.53 -15.93
C SER A 537 18.04 -39.80 -15.65
N ARG A 538 18.45 -40.03 -14.39
CA ARG A 538 19.81 -40.50 -14.09
C ARG A 538 20.03 -41.94 -14.58
N LYS A 539 19.07 -42.83 -14.33
CA LYS A 539 19.15 -44.21 -14.83
C LYS A 539 19.18 -44.30 -16.36
N SER A 540 18.54 -43.38 -17.08
CA SER A 540 18.62 -43.38 -18.56
C SER A 540 19.97 -42.86 -19.06
N LYS A 541 20.58 -41.87 -18.40
CA LYS A 541 21.94 -41.42 -18.73
C LYS A 541 23.00 -42.46 -18.41
N ASP A 542 22.89 -43.10 -17.25
CA ASP A 542 23.80 -44.18 -16.85
C ASP A 542 23.64 -45.44 -17.73
N ALA A 543 22.56 -45.54 -18.51
CA ALA A 543 22.32 -46.62 -19.49
C ALA A 543 22.64 -46.22 -20.94
N GLU A 544 22.84 -44.93 -21.24
CA GLU A 544 23.39 -44.45 -22.52
C GLU A 544 24.93 -44.40 -22.50
N ASP A 545 25.54 -44.33 -21.31
CA ASP A 545 27.00 -44.36 -21.09
C ASP A 545 27.56 -45.77 -20.83
N THR A 546 26.75 -46.83 -20.99
CA THR A 546 27.15 -48.26 -20.99
C THR A 546 26.73 -48.92 -22.29
#